data_AF-A0A318Y8Q8-F1
#
_entry.id   AF-A0A318Y8Q8-F1
#
_cell.length_a   1.000
_cell.length_b   1.000
_cell.length_c   1.000
_cell.angle_alpha   90.00
_cell.angle_beta   90.00
_cell.angle_gamma   90.00
#
_symmetry.space_group_name_H-M   'P 1'
#
loop_
_entity.id
_entity.type
_entity.pdbx_description
1 polymer ?
#
loop_
_entity_poly.entity_id
_entity_poly.type
_entity_poly.pdbx_seq_one_letter_code
_entity_poly.pdbx_strand_id
1 'polypeptide(L)'
;MSEHVQTNQYDPIILGLYGVFLLYHALNKGIVYRPRHQALLWHILSGALEVIFYYGNFNCSIAAVTACCVHSVTSLALVQDLPNGYPPHTRPAYQAGSIMRPILVIRAYYTQNPVHYHSSMMPLYGFVYTRALIFILGTMGPSRDFVRNVNSPFVYAESVLGAALISVGHCHGSWPIPVYLVLMHLLGKISLWVGEQHDYCR
;
A
#
# COMPACT_ATOMS: atom_id res chain seq x y z
N MET A 1 9.42 25.14 -18.46
CA MET A 1 10.33 23.99 -18.32
C MET A 1 10.27 23.61 -16.85
N SER A 2 9.38 22.68 -16.50
CA SER A 2 9.02 22.38 -15.11
C SER A 2 10.17 21.68 -14.42
N GLU A 3 10.63 22.21 -13.28
CA GLU A 3 11.53 21.51 -12.37
C GLU A 3 10.82 20.26 -11.86
N HIS A 4 10.98 19.18 -12.61
CA HIS A 4 10.68 17.84 -12.14
C HIS A 4 11.56 17.65 -10.92
N VAL A 5 10.94 17.65 -9.73
CA VAL A 5 11.54 17.23 -8.47
C VAL A 5 12.44 16.04 -8.78
N GLN A 6 13.70 16.10 -8.36
CA GLN A 6 14.75 15.10 -8.59
C GLN A 6 14.36 13.70 -8.05
N THR A 7 13.38 13.04 -8.66
CA THR A 7 12.94 11.67 -8.34
C THR A 7 13.58 10.64 -9.29
N ASN A 8 14.43 11.12 -10.21
CA ASN A 8 14.74 10.50 -11.49
C ASN A 8 15.69 9.29 -11.47
N GLN A 9 16.16 8.82 -10.31
CA GLN A 9 17.10 7.69 -10.25
C GLN A 9 16.46 6.36 -9.84
N TYR A 10 15.35 6.37 -9.09
CA TYR A 10 14.76 5.15 -8.52
C TYR A 10 13.45 4.72 -9.18
N ASP A 11 12.83 5.60 -9.96
CA ASP A 11 11.61 5.31 -10.73
C ASP A 11 11.72 4.07 -11.64
N PRO A 12 12.84 3.85 -12.38
CA PRO A 12 13.00 2.64 -13.20
C PRO A 12 13.04 1.35 -12.37
N ILE A 13 13.60 1.42 -11.16
CA ILE A 13 13.69 0.27 -10.26
C ILE A 13 12.29 -0.09 -9.75
N ILE A 14 11.50 0.91 -9.33
CA ILE A 14 10.13 0.71 -8.86
C ILE A 14 9.26 0.12 -9.98
N LEU A 15 9.33 0.67 -11.19
CA LEU A 15 8.62 0.14 -12.36
C LEU A 15 9.08 -1.27 -12.75
N GLY A 16 10.39 -1.53 -12.69
CA GLY A 16 10.95 -2.86 -12.90
C GLY A 16 10.42 -3.88 -11.90
N LEU A 17 10.35 -3.52 -10.62
CA LEU A 17 9.79 -4.37 -9.57
C LEU A 17 8.29 -4.62 -9.78
N TYR A 18 7.51 -3.62 -10.20
CA TYR A 18 6.12 -3.84 -10.62
C TYR A 18 6.03 -4.87 -11.74
N GLY A 19 6.89 -4.78 -12.76
CA GLY A 19 6.96 -5.75 -13.85
C GLY A 19 7.30 -7.16 -13.36
N VAL A 20 8.32 -7.30 -12.51
CA VAL A 20 8.74 -8.59 -11.93
C VAL A 20 7.60 -9.22 -11.11
N PHE A 21 6.95 -8.44 -10.23
CA PHE A 21 5.86 -8.97 -9.41
C PHE A 21 4.61 -9.28 -10.22
N LEU A 22 4.31 -8.49 -11.25
CA LEU A 22 3.21 -8.77 -12.18
C LEU A 22 3.45 -10.08 -12.93
N LEU A 23 4.66 -10.28 -13.47
CA LEU A 23 5.05 -11.50 -14.16
C LEU A 23 4.98 -12.70 -13.21
N TYR A 24 5.54 -12.57 -12.00
CA TYR A 24 5.47 -13.60 -10.97
C TYR A 24 4.02 -13.97 -10.63
N HIS A 25 3.13 -12.99 -10.49
CA HIS A 25 1.71 -13.26 -10.23
C HIS A 25 1.01 -13.90 -11.43
N ALA A 26 1.32 -13.46 -12.66
CA ALA A 26 0.73 -14.01 -13.87
C ALA A 26 1.10 -15.48 -14.06
N LEU A 27 2.36 -15.85 -13.80
CA LEU A 27 2.85 -17.22 -13.91
C LEU A 27 2.31 -18.15 -12.82
N ASN A 28 1.99 -17.62 -11.63
CA ASN A 28 1.53 -18.39 -10.48
C ASN A 28 0.00 -18.32 -10.22
N LYS A 29 -0.78 -17.84 -11.20
CA LYS A 29 -2.24 -17.59 -11.10
C LYS A 29 -3.08 -18.76 -10.59
N GLY A 30 -2.61 -20.01 -10.76
CA GLY A 30 -3.37 -21.22 -10.41
C GLY A 30 -3.06 -21.86 -9.06
N ILE A 31 -1.98 -21.44 -8.37
CA ILE A 31 -1.48 -22.16 -7.18
C ILE A 31 -1.76 -21.38 -5.88
N VAL A 32 -1.85 -20.05 -5.96
CA VAL A 32 -1.75 -19.17 -4.77
C VAL A 32 -3.06 -18.44 -4.43
N TYR A 33 -4.04 -18.39 -5.33
CA TYR A 33 -5.17 -17.45 -5.19
C TYR A 33 -6.52 -18.09 -4.85
N ARG A 34 -7.05 -17.66 -3.68
CA ARG A 34 -8.43 -17.81 -3.22
C ARG A 34 -9.42 -17.09 -4.16
N PRO A 35 -10.74 -17.39 -4.08
CA PRO A 35 -11.75 -16.88 -5.00
C PRO A 35 -11.68 -15.37 -5.25
N ARG A 36 -12.00 -15.00 -6.49
CA ARG A 36 -11.88 -13.67 -7.08
C ARG A 36 -12.77 -12.67 -6.32
N HIS A 37 -12.20 -11.89 -5.41
CA HIS A 37 -12.91 -10.77 -4.79
C HIS A 37 -13.19 -9.68 -5.84
N GLN A 38 -14.45 -9.26 -6.00
CA GLN A 38 -14.83 -8.32 -7.07
C GLN A 38 -14.07 -6.98 -6.99
N ALA A 39 -13.75 -6.52 -5.77
CA ALA A 39 -12.96 -5.30 -5.56
C ALA A 39 -11.52 -5.39 -6.09
N LEU A 40 -10.95 -6.58 -6.26
CA LEU A 40 -9.56 -6.75 -6.70
C LEU A 40 -9.34 -6.23 -8.12
N LEU A 41 -10.31 -6.43 -9.01
CA LEU A 41 -10.20 -5.94 -10.39
C LEU A 41 -10.15 -4.40 -10.40
N TRP A 42 -11.08 -3.77 -9.69
CA TRP A 42 -11.14 -2.31 -9.59
C TRP A 42 -9.94 -1.72 -8.88
N HIS A 43 -9.42 -2.39 -7.86
CA HIS A 43 -8.19 -2.02 -7.17
C HIS A 43 -6.99 -1.96 -8.12
N ILE A 44 -6.77 -3.03 -8.90
CA ILE A 44 -5.65 -3.10 -9.84
C ILE A 44 -5.82 -2.05 -10.95
N LEU A 45 -7.02 -1.92 -11.53
CA LEU A 45 -7.26 -0.98 -12.62
C LEU A 45 -7.07 0.47 -12.18
N SER A 46 -7.59 0.85 -11.01
CA SER A 46 -7.44 2.21 -10.49
C SER A 46 -6.00 2.55 -10.13
N GLY A 47 -5.26 1.61 -9.53
CA GLY A 47 -3.84 1.80 -9.23
C GLY A 47 -2.98 1.92 -10.48
N ALA A 48 -3.23 1.07 -11.48
CA ALA A 48 -2.55 1.15 -12.76
C ALA A 48 -2.83 2.49 -13.47
N LEU A 49 -4.08 2.97 -13.43
CA LEU A 49 -4.46 4.24 -14.03
C LEU A 49 -3.74 5.44 -13.36
N GLU A 50 -3.62 5.45 -12.02
CA GLU A 50 -2.85 6.48 -11.32
C GLU A 50 -1.36 6.46 -11.71
N VAL A 51 -0.75 5.28 -11.79
CA VAL A 51 0.64 5.11 -12.22
C VAL A 51 0.83 5.63 -13.65
N ILE A 52 -0.12 5.34 -14.55
CA ILE A 52 -0.10 5.84 -15.93
C ILE A 52 -0.20 7.37 -15.96
N PHE A 53 -1.10 7.98 -15.18
CA PHE A 53 -1.21 9.43 -15.13
C PHE A 53 0.05 10.09 -14.56
N TYR A 54 0.62 9.51 -13.51
CA TYR A 54 1.82 10.04 -12.87
C TYR A 54 3.03 9.97 -13.80
N TYR A 55 3.34 8.79 -14.36
CA TYR A 55 4.49 8.63 -15.27
C TYR A 55 4.25 9.17 -16.68
N GLY A 56 2.97 9.34 -17.07
CA GLY A 56 2.58 10.06 -18.27
C GLY A 56 2.77 11.57 -18.18
N ASN A 57 3.29 12.08 -17.05
CA ASN A 57 3.56 13.49 -16.80
C ASN A 57 2.30 14.38 -16.89
N PHE A 58 1.15 13.82 -16.50
CA PHE A 58 -0.09 14.57 -16.36
C PHE A 58 -0.12 15.29 -15.01
N ASN A 59 -0.73 16.48 -14.96
CA ASN A 59 -1.02 17.13 -13.69
C ASN A 59 -2.03 16.30 -12.87
N CYS A 60 -2.05 16.50 -11.55
CA CYS A 60 -3.03 15.86 -10.67
C CYS A 60 -4.44 16.31 -11.07
N SER A 61 -5.17 15.44 -11.77
CA SER A 61 -6.48 15.70 -12.34
C SER A 61 -7.59 15.09 -11.49
N ILE A 62 -8.84 15.48 -11.77
CA ILE A 62 -10.02 14.84 -11.15
C ILE A 62 -10.00 13.33 -11.40
N ALA A 63 -9.58 12.89 -12.58
CA ALA A 63 -9.45 11.47 -12.90
C ALA A 63 -8.44 10.74 -11.98
N ALA A 64 -7.29 11.38 -11.68
CA ALA A 64 -6.31 10.84 -10.73
C ALA A 64 -6.87 10.78 -9.29
N VAL A 65 -7.61 11.80 -8.86
CA VAL A 65 -8.30 11.81 -7.55
C VAL A 65 -9.33 10.68 -7.48
N THR A 66 -10.18 10.54 -8.51
CA THR A 66 -11.18 9.47 -8.57
C THR A 66 -10.52 8.09 -8.54
N ALA A 67 -9.46 7.88 -9.32
CA ALA A 67 -8.71 6.63 -9.33
C ALA A 67 -8.14 6.31 -7.93
N CYS A 68 -7.52 7.29 -7.26
CA CYS A 68 -7.05 7.15 -5.88
C CYS A 68 -8.15 6.80 -4.88
N CYS A 69 -9.31 7.45 -4.97
CA CYS A 69 -10.44 7.15 -4.12
C CYS A 69 -10.96 5.72 -4.36
N VAL A 70 -11.12 5.30 -5.62
CA VAL A 70 -11.54 3.94 -5.97
C VAL A 70 -10.53 2.91 -5.47
N HIS A 71 -9.23 3.15 -5.66
CA HIS A 71 -8.19 2.26 -5.16
C HIS A 71 -8.24 2.16 -3.63
N SER A 72 -8.44 3.29 -2.94
CA SER A 72 -8.46 3.34 -1.48
C SER A 72 -9.67 2.61 -0.90
N VAL A 73 -10.86 2.80 -1.47
CA VAL A 73 -12.08 2.10 -1.05
C VAL A 73 -11.96 0.60 -1.31
N THR A 74 -11.49 0.21 -2.51
CA THR A 74 -11.30 -1.20 -2.85
C THR A 74 -10.22 -1.85 -1.98
N SER A 75 -9.17 -1.12 -1.62
CA SER A 75 -8.15 -1.57 -0.65
C SER A 75 -8.76 -1.86 0.72
N LEU A 76 -9.58 -0.94 1.24
CA LEU A 76 -10.27 -1.14 2.52
C LEU A 76 -11.18 -2.37 2.50
N ALA A 77 -11.91 -2.60 1.40
CA ALA A 77 -12.74 -3.79 1.23
C ALA A 77 -11.89 -5.08 1.22
N LEU A 78 -10.75 -5.09 0.52
CA LEU A 78 -9.87 -6.25 0.46
C LEU A 78 -9.19 -6.58 1.81
N VAL A 79 -9.01 -5.58 2.67
CA VAL A 79 -8.34 -5.74 3.97
C VAL A 79 -9.24 -6.41 5.01
N GLN A 80 -10.57 -6.28 4.90
CA GLN A 80 -11.53 -6.87 5.84
C GLN A 80 -11.34 -8.38 5.96
N ASP A 81 -11.18 -9.05 4.83
CA ASP A 81 -11.01 -10.50 4.74
C ASP A 81 -9.55 -10.93 4.60
N LEU A 82 -8.59 -10.05 4.92
CA LEU A 82 -7.17 -10.36 4.76
C LEU A 82 -6.79 -11.55 5.66
N PRO A 83 -6.37 -12.70 5.09
CA PRO A 83 -6.01 -13.88 5.86
C PRO A 83 -4.52 -13.89 6.26
N ASN A 84 -3.72 -13.03 5.63
CA ASN A 84 -2.27 -13.00 5.79
C ASN A 84 -1.84 -12.05 6.92
N GLY A 85 -0.79 -12.45 7.63
CA GLY A 85 -0.21 -11.65 8.70
C GLY A 85 -0.92 -11.83 10.04
N TYR A 86 -0.60 -10.94 10.97
CA TYR A 86 -1.28 -10.84 12.25
C TYR A 86 -2.34 -9.72 12.17
N PRO A 87 -3.65 -10.05 12.12
CA PRO A 87 -4.70 -9.08 11.81
C PRO A 87 -4.69 -7.78 12.63
N PRO A 88 -4.46 -7.79 13.97
CA PRO A 88 -4.49 -6.58 14.78
C PRO A 88 -3.39 -5.56 14.45
N HIS A 89 -2.33 -5.98 13.75
CA HIS A 89 -1.23 -5.09 13.33
C HIS A 89 -1.29 -4.82 11.83
N THR A 90 -1.62 -5.84 11.06
CA THR A 90 -1.56 -5.82 9.61
C THR A 90 -2.71 -5.01 9.00
N ARG A 91 -3.94 -5.18 9.51
CA ARG A 91 -5.12 -4.48 8.97
C ARG A 91 -5.04 -2.97 9.21
N PRO A 92 -4.73 -2.48 10.43
CA PRO A 92 -4.61 -1.05 10.66
C PRO A 92 -3.54 -0.38 9.81
N ALA A 93 -2.42 -1.08 9.53
CA ALA A 93 -1.37 -0.57 8.65
C ALA A 93 -1.90 -0.32 7.22
N TYR A 94 -2.59 -1.31 6.63
CA TYR A 94 -3.21 -1.14 5.31
C TYR A 94 -4.31 -0.07 5.30
N GLN A 95 -5.15 -0.04 6.34
CA GLN A 95 -6.25 0.92 6.45
C GLN A 95 -5.73 2.35 6.57
N ALA A 96 -4.71 2.59 7.40
CA ALA A 96 -4.09 3.90 7.57
C ALA A 96 -3.54 4.42 6.22
N GLY A 97 -2.81 3.58 5.48
CA GLY A 97 -2.33 3.94 4.14
C GLY A 97 -3.47 4.25 3.17
N SER A 98 -4.52 3.44 3.20
CA SER A 98 -5.70 3.63 2.32
C SER A 98 -6.48 4.91 2.64
N ILE A 99 -6.53 5.35 3.90
CA ILE A 99 -7.19 6.61 4.31
C ILE A 99 -6.30 7.82 4.00
N MET A 100 -4.99 7.68 4.17
CA MET A 100 -4.04 8.77 3.96
C MET A 100 -3.91 9.16 2.48
N ARG A 101 -4.06 8.21 1.56
CA ARG A 101 -3.93 8.44 0.11
C ARG A 101 -4.91 9.47 -0.46
N PRO A 102 -6.24 9.38 -0.23
CA PRO A 102 -7.19 10.40 -0.63
C PRO A 102 -6.83 11.79 -0.11
N ILE A 103 -6.36 11.90 1.14
CA ILE A 103 -5.94 13.18 1.73
C ILE A 103 -4.77 13.78 0.95
N LEU A 104 -3.76 12.97 0.63
CA LEU A 104 -2.59 13.38 -0.11
C LEU A 104 -2.94 13.79 -1.56
N VAL A 105 -3.75 13.00 -2.26
CA VAL A 105 -4.11 13.30 -3.67
C VAL A 105 -5.01 14.54 -3.76
N ILE A 106 -5.92 14.73 -2.81
CA ILE A 106 -6.76 15.94 -2.74
C ILE A 106 -5.89 17.17 -2.53
N ARG A 107 -4.92 17.11 -1.61
CA ARG A 107 -3.94 18.19 -1.42
C ARG A 107 -3.14 18.45 -2.69
N ALA A 108 -2.69 17.41 -3.38
CA ALA A 108 -2.00 17.54 -4.66
C ALA A 108 -2.88 18.20 -5.73
N TYR A 109 -4.16 17.86 -5.78
CA TYR A 109 -5.14 18.45 -6.70
C TYR A 109 -5.37 19.95 -6.42
N TYR A 110 -5.50 20.37 -5.16
CA TYR A 110 -5.69 21.79 -4.87
C TYR A 110 -4.43 22.63 -5.07
N THR A 111 -3.27 22.07 -4.73
CA THR A 111 -2.00 22.81 -4.82
C THR A 111 -1.38 22.77 -6.20
N GLN A 112 -1.77 21.80 -7.03
CA GLN A 112 -1.17 21.51 -8.34
C GLN A 112 0.38 21.42 -8.28
N ASN A 113 0.93 21.07 -7.10
CA ASN A 113 2.35 21.01 -6.88
C ASN A 113 2.86 19.58 -7.17
N PRO A 114 3.85 19.40 -8.05
CA PRO A 114 4.39 18.08 -8.40
C PRO A 114 4.96 17.32 -7.20
N VAL A 115 5.53 18.02 -6.20
CA VAL A 115 6.01 17.41 -4.94
C VAL A 115 4.86 16.76 -4.17
N HIS A 116 3.70 17.41 -4.14
CA HIS A 116 2.53 16.89 -3.44
C HIS A 116 1.92 15.70 -4.21
N TYR A 117 1.93 15.75 -5.54
CA TYR A 117 1.47 14.62 -6.35
C TYR A 117 2.39 13.40 -6.21
N HIS A 118 3.71 13.61 -6.20
CA HIS A 118 4.67 12.56 -5.85
C HIS A 118 4.37 11.93 -4.47
N SER A 119 4.11 12.78 -3.47
CA SER A 119 3.78 12.30 -2.12
C SER A 119 2.52 11.43 -2.09
N SER A 120 1.49 11.72 -2.90
CA SER A 120 0.30 10.85 -2.97
C SER A 120 0.55 9.51 -3.64
N MET A 121 1.57 9.42 -4.50
CA MET A 121 1.98 8.18 -5.13
C MET A 121 2.79 7.28 -4.19
N MET A 122 3.54 7.83 -3.24
CA MET A 122 4.42 7.03 -2.39
C MET A 122 3.68 5.89 -1.67
N PRO A 123 2.53 6.09 -1.00
CA PRO A 123 1.74 5.01 -0.39
C PRO A 123 1.29 3.91 -1.34
N LEU A 124 1.09 4.23 -2.62
CA LEU A 124 0.77 3.21 -3.63
C LEU A 124 1.94 2.23 -3.82
N TYR A 125 3.18 2.73 -3.76
CA TYR A 125 4.40 1.90 -3.85
C TYR A 125 4.64 1.02 -2.62
N GLY A 126 3.86 1.20 -1.54
CA GLY A 126 3.88 0.33 -0.37
C GLY A 126 3.68 -1.16 -0.73
N PHE A 127 2.92 -1.48 -1.78
CA PHE A 127 2.81 -2.86 -2.28
C PHE A 127 4.16 -3.45 -2.70
N VAL A 128 4.92 -2.70 -3.51
CA VAL A 128 6.23 -3.13 -4.02
C VAL A 128 7.22 -3.30 -2.88
N TYR A 129 7.27 -2.32 -1.97
CA TYR A 129 8.12 -2.38 -0.79
C TYR A 129 7.76 -3.56 0.11
N THR A 130 6.46 -3.86 0.28
CA THR A 130 6.03 -5.02 1.08
C THR A 130 6.54 -6.31 0.48
N ARG A 131 6.44 -6.48 -0.84
CA ARG A 131 6.92 -7.70 -1.51
C ARG A 131 8.44 -7.84 -1.45
N ALA A 132 9.17 -6.75 -1.63
CA ALA A 132 10.64 -6.74 -1.48
C ALA A 132 11.06 -7.09 -0.05
N LEU A 133 10.39 -6.51 0.96
CA LEU A 133 10.65 -6.82 2.37
C LEU A 133 10.30 -8.26 2.73
N ILE A 134 9.19 -8.82 2.23
CA ILE A 134 8.86 -10.23 2.47
C ILE A 134 9.98 -11.14 1.96
N PHE A 135 10.54 -10.82 0.78
CA PHE A 135 11.65 -11.58 0.23
C PHE A 135 12.92 -11.45 1.10
N ILE A 136 13.30 -10.21 1.46
CA ILE A 136 14.49 -9.93 2.28
C ILE A 136 14.36 -10.54 3.68
N LEU A 137 13.28 -10.23 4.39
CA LEU A 137 13.01 -10.76 5.73
C LEU A 137 12.77 -12.29 5.69
N GLY A 138 12.25 -12.82 4.58
CA GLY A 138 12.15 -14.26 4.33
C GLY A 138 13.51 -14.97 4.36
N THR A 139 14.58 -14.33 3.88
CA THR A 139 15.94 -14.87 3.97
C THR A 139 16.56 -14.77 5.37
N MET A 140 16.00 -13.93 6.24
CA MET A 140 16.48 -13.69 7.61
C MET A 140 15.49 -14.17 8.68
N GLY A 141 14.47 -14.93 8.28
CA GLY A 141 13.39 -15.34 9.16
C GLY A 141 13.83 -16.33 10.26
N PRO A 142 12.89 -16.73 11.14
CA PRO A 142 13.20 -17.52 12.34
C PRO A 142 13.65 -18.96 12.06
N SER A 143 13.65 -19.39 10.80
CA SER A 143 14.09 -20.72 10.37
C SER A 143 15.04 -20.64 9.16
N ARG A 144 15.75 -21.73 8.86
CA ARG A 144 16.55 -21.84 7.63
C ARG A 144 15.71 -22.10 6.37
N ASP A 145 14.42 -22.36 6.52
CA ASP A 145 13.51 -22.63 5.40
C ASP A 145 12.91 -21.31 4.89
N PHE A 146 13.36 -20.90 3.70
CA PHE A 146 12.89 -19.69 3.04
C PHE A 146 11.37 -19.71 2.78
N VAL A 147 10.83 -20.85 2.32
CA VAL A 147 9.40 -20.98 1.98
C VAL A 147 8.56 -20.84 3.25
N ARG A 148 9.01 -21.43 4.35
CA ARG A 148 8.36 -21.26 5.65
C ARG A 148 8.40 -19.82 6.13
N ASN A 149 9.53 -19.14 5.97
CA ASN A 149 9.70 -17.76 6.43
C ASN A 149 8.84 -16.77 5.63
N VAL A 150 8.82 -16.85 4.29
CA VAL A 150 8.02 -15.92 3.46
C VAL A 150 6.51 -16.08 3.66
N ASN A 151 6.06 -17.24 4.11
CA ASN A 151 4.66 -17.51 4.45
C ASN A 151 4.35 -17.26 5.94
N SER A 152 5.33 -16.81 6.73
CA SER A 152 5.13 -16.53 8.15
C SER A 152 4.26 -15.28 8.36
N PRO A 153 3.23 -15.34 9.22
CA PRO A 153 2.45 -14.17 9.61
C PRO A 153 3.29 -13.03 10.20
N PHE A 154 4.38 -13.39 10.90
CA PHE A 154 5.30 -12.42 11.51
C PHE A 154 6.06 -11.63 10.43
N VAL A 155 6.73 -12.33 9.51
CA VAL A 155 7.46 -11.71 8.39
C VAL A 155 6.52 -10.83 7.56
N TYR A 156 5.29 -11.30 7.32
CA TYR A 156 4.29 -10.52 6.60
C TYR A 156 3.90 -9.23 7.35
N ALA A 157 3.60 -9.31 8.65
CA ALA A 157 3.21 -8.15 9.45
C ALA A 157 4.33 -7.10 9.53
N GLU A 158 5.57 -7.53 9.78
CA GLU A 158 6.74 -6.64 9.78
C GLU A 158 6.98 -6.00 8.42
N SER A 159 6.88 -6.78 7.34
CA SER A 159 7.07 -6.28 5.98
C SER A 159 6.03 -5.22 5.62
N VAL A 160 4.77 -5.43 5.99
CA VAL A 160 3.68 -4.46 5.74
C VAL A 160 3.93 -3.16 6.50
N LEU A 161 4.28 -3.24 7.79
CA LEU A 161 4.56 -2.06 8.60
C LEU A 161 5.80 -1.32 8.08
N GLY A 162 6.90 -2.03 7.85
CA GLY A 162 8.14 -1.47 7.33
C GLY A 162 7.95 -0.82 5.97
N ALA A 163 7.24 -1.48 5.05
CA ALA A 163 6.92 -0.93 3.73
C ALA A 163 6.09 0.34 3.81
N ALA A 164 5.10 0.39 4.70
CA ALA A 164 4.29 1.57 4.90
C ALA A 164 5.12 2.74 5.47
N LEU A 165 6.04 2.47 6.40
CA LEU A 165 6.93 3.50 6.95
C LEU A 165 7.94 4.02 5.92
N ILE A 166 8.56 3.13 5.13
CA ILE A 166 9.44 3.52 4.02
C ILE A 166 8.66 4.38 3.03
N SER A 167 7.46 3.94 2.66
CA SER A 167 6.61 4.63 1.71
C SER A 167 6.22 6.02 2.21
N VAL A 168 5.62 6.11 3.39
CA VAL A 168 5.18 7.38 3.98
C VAL A 168 6.37 8.30 4.30
N GLY A 169 7.54 7.75 4.61
CA GLY A 169 8.78 8.51 4.81
C GLY A 169 9.30 9.21 3.55
N HIS A 170 8.92 8.74 2.36
CA HIS A 170 9.21 9.44 1.10
C HIS A 170 8.21 10.55 0.78
N CYS A 171 7.12 10.69 1.54
CA CYS A 171 6.22 11.82 1.38
C CYS A 171 6.88 13.12 1.84
N HIS A 172 6.59 14.22 1.16
CA HIS A 172 7.13 15.53 1.52
C HIS A 172 6.49 16.09 2.80
N GLY A 173 7.36 16.56 3.70
CA GLY A 173 7.01 17.20 4.97
C GLY A 173 7.31 16.31 6.18
N SER A 174 7.28 16.89 7.38
CA SER A 174 7.52 16.16 8.65
C SER A 174 6.28 15.48 9.23
N TRP A 175 5.10 15.82 8.72
CA TRP A 175 3.80 15.34 9.21
C TRP A 175 3.36 13.94 8.71
N PRO A 176 3.79 13.41 7.54
CA PRO A 176 3.24 12.15 7.01
C PRO A 176 3.42 10.96 7.96
N ILE A 177 4.63 10.74 8.49
CA ILE A 177 4.93 9.65 9.42
C ILE A 177 4.09 9.74 10.71
N PRO A 178 4.09 10.87 11.46
CA PRO A 178 3.31 10.93 12.69
C PRO A 178 1.81 10.80 12.44
N VAL A 179 1.27 11.36 11.35
CA VAL A 179 -0.15 11.18 11.00
C VAL A 179 -0.46 9.71 10.68
N TYR A 180 0.40 9.03 9.92
CA TYR A 180 0.23 7.61 9.63
C TYR A 180 0.23 6.77 10.91
N LEU A 181 1.19 7.00 11.82
CA LEU A 181 1.29 6.26 13.08
C LEU A 181 0.08 6.50 13.99
N VAL A 182 -0.39 7.75 14.09
CA VAL A 182 -1.61 8.07 14.85
C VAL A 182 -2.83 7.39 14.24
N LEU A 183 -3.01 7.47 12.91
CA LEU A 183 -4.11 6.80 12.22
C LEU A 183 -4.08 5.28 12.44
N MET A 184 -2.91 4.66 12.26
CA MET A 184 -2.73 3.23 12.48
C MET A 184 -3.06 2.82 13.91
N HIS A 185 -2.60 3.60 14.90
CA HIS A 185 -2.89 3.34 16.31
C HIS A 185 -4.40 3.42 16.59
N LEU A 186 -5.08 4.49 16.13
CA LEU A 186 -6.51 4.68 16.31
C LEU A 186 -7.32 3.55 15.66
N LEU A 187 -6.98 3.18 14.42
CA LEU A 187 -7.63 2.09 13.70
C LEU A 187 -7.42 0.74 14.41
N GLY A 188 -6.23 0.50 14.96
CA GLY A 188 -5.95 -0.68 15.77
C GLY A 188 -6.83 -0.74 17.03
N LYS A 189 -6.95 0.39 17.75
CA LYS A 189 -7.81 0.48 18.94
C LYS A 189 -9.29 0.27 18.60
N ILE A 190 -9.77 0.88 17.51
CA ILE A 190 -11.16 0.69 17.04
C ILE A 190 -11.39 -0.77 16.67
N SER A 191 -10.46 -1.41 15.95
CA SER A 191 -10.59 -2.81 15.55
C SER A 191 -10.68 -3.75 16.74
N LEU A 192 -9.91 -3.49 17.81
CA LEU A 192 -9.98 -4.28 19.04
C LEU A 192 -11.31 -4.08 19.76
N TRP A 193 -11.74 -2.83 19.90
CA TRP A 193 -13.00 -2.50 20.57
C TRP A 193 -14.22 -3.11 19.86
N VAL A 194 -14.27 -3.04 18.53
CA VAL A 194 -15.34 -3.69 17.75
C VAL A 194 -15.30 -5.21 17.89
N GLY A 195 -14.10 -5.79 17.96
CA GLY A 195 -13.92 -7.23 18.21
C GLY A 195 -14.46 -7.65 19.57
N GLU A 196 -14.08 -6.94 20.63
CA GLU A 196 -14.57 -7.19 22.00
C GLU A 196 -16.10 -7.12 22.10
N GLN A 197 -16.72 -6.13 21.46
CA GLN A 197 -18.18 -6.02 21.43
C GLN A 197 -18.85 -7.18 20.68
N HIS A 198 -18.28 -7.61 19.56
CA HIS A 198 -18.83 -8.74 18.80
C HIS A 198 -18.78 -10.05 19.59
N ASP A 199 -17.68 -10.26 20.32
CA ASP A 199 -17.48 -11.45 21.14
C ASP A 199 -18.35 -11.42 22.41
N TYR A 200 -18.62 -10.24 22.98
CA TYR A 200 -19.51 -10.07 24.14
C TYR A 200 -21.00 -10.31 23.79
N CYS A 201 -21.39 -10.12 22.52
CA CYS A 201 -22.76 -10.32 22.05
C CYS A 201 -23.05 -11.75 21.55
N ARG A 202 -22.07 -12.66 21.60
CA ARG A 202 -22.24 -14.11 21.33
C ARG A 202 -22.31 -14.91 22.61
#